data_AF-A0A3E2H5I2-F1
#
_entry.id   AF-A0A3E2H5I2-F1
#
_cell.length_a   1.000
_cell.length_b   1.000
_cell.length_c   1.000
_cell.angle_alpha   90.00
_cell.angle_beta   90.00
_cell.angle_gamma   90.00
#
_symmetry.space_group_name_H-M   'P 1'
#
loop_
_entity.id
_entity.type
_entity.pdbx_description
1 polymer ?
#
loop_
_entity_poly.entity_id
_entity_poly.type
_entity_poly.pdbx_seq_one_letter_code
_entity_poly.pdbx_strand_id
1 'polypeptide(L)'
;MVMTINFKAAAQRGIPVNLPFGLLRRVDGGAYRLPVWVPAGLCIFTGYLMQFLWFAWRPDLFDKEYEIHTGLYYTPGINSQYETHHTPARDDIYLILVGFFTFLESYDILQQFFQNRLFLYLGRRSLSYFLIQSTMIYLVGIKTFQHLLANHISYSGSVMVALITSLAVIIPMVELFYRLVEQPSELFAHKFYNFLTS
;
A
#
# COMPACT_ATOMS: atom_id res chain seq x y z
N MET A 1 0.26 -21.55 -4.10
CA MET A 1 0.11 -21.72 -2.65
C MET A 1 -1.31 -21.27 -2.28
N VAL A 2 -2.26 -22.19 -2.23
CA VAL A 2 -3.62 -21.86 -1.77
C VAL A 2 -3.53 -21.83 -0.25
N MET A 3 -3.49 -20.64 0.36
CA MET A 3 -3.77 -20.52 1.79
C MET A 3 -5.25 -20.86 1.98
N THR A 4 -5.57 -22.15 2.10
CA THR A 4 -6.84 -22.61 2.69
C THR A 4 -6.79 -22.39 4.21
N ILE A 5 -6.44 -21.18 4.63
CA ILE A 5 -6.82 -20.72 5.96
C ILE A 5 -8.28 -20.33 5.77
N ASN A 6 -9.18 -20.95 6.52
CA ASN A 6 -10.59 -20.58 6.54
C ASN A 6 -10.77 -19.23 7.27
N PHE A 7 -9.98 -18.23 6.87
CA PHE A 7 -9.83 -16.92 7.49
C PHE A 7 -11.16 -16.20 7.47
N LYS A 8 -11.84 -16.23 6.33
CA LYS A 8 -13.17 -15.65 6.18
C LYS A 8 -14.19 -16.28 7.14
N ALA A 9 -14.29 -17.60 7.24
CA ALA A 9 -15.22 -18.21 8.20
C ALA A 9 -14.78 -18.00 9.66
N ALA A 10 -13.47 -17.87 9.93
CA ALA A 10 -12.98 -17.47 11.25
C ALA A 10 -13.34 -16.01 11.58
N ALA A 11 -13.22 -15.11 10.61
CA ALA A 11 -13.52 -13.69 10.74
C ALA A 11 -15.01 -13.43 10.93
N GLN A 12 -15.86 -14.13 10.16
CA GLN A 12 -17.33 -14.08 10.30
C GLN A 12 -17.80 -14.65 11.65
N ARG A 13 -17.09 -15.64 12.20
CA ARG A 13 -17.35 -16.13 13.56
C ARG A 13 -17.01 -15.11 14.64
N GLY A 14 -16.15 -14.14 14.36
CA GLY A 14 -15.71 -13.13 15.32
C GLY A 14 -14.61 -13.64 16.25
N ILE A 15 -13.82 -12.69 16.76
CA ILE A 15 -12.65 -12.93 17.62
C ILE A 15 -13.15 -13.17 19.05
N PRO A 16 -12.87 -14.33 19.66
CA PRO A 16 -13.27 -14.59 21.04
C PRO A 16 -12.46 -13.70 21.99
N VAL A 17 -13.15 -12.86 22.76
CA VAL A 17 -12.55 -12.01 23.78
C VAL A 17 -12.65 -12.74 25.11
N ASN A 18 -11.55 -13.36 25.53
CA ASN A 18 -11.42 -13.97 26.84
C ASN A 18 -10.61 -13.03 27.74
N LEU A 19 -11.27 -12.05 28.36
CA LEU A 19 -10.61 -11.24 29.38
C LEU A 19 -10.39 -12.05 30.67
N PRO A 20 -9.26 -11.83 31.37
CA PRO A 20 -9.09 -12.35 32.71
C PRO A 20 -10.22 -11.84 33.63
N PHE A 21 -10.62 -12.66 34.61
CA PHE A 21 -11.73 -12.42 35.56
C PHE A 21 -13.17 -12.54 35.03
N GLY A 22 -13.39 -13.07 33.82
CA GLY A 22 -14.73 -13.49 33.38
C GLY A 22 -15.74 -12.35 33.11
N LEU A 23 -15.27 -11.10 33.10
CA LEU A 23 -16.07 -9.88 32.90
C LEU A 23 -16.87 -9.82 31.59
N LEU A 24 -16.46 -10.56 30.56
CA LEU A 24 -17.12 -10.60 29.23
C LEU A 24 -17.48 -12.04 28.81
N ARG A 25 -18.12 -12.79 29.71
CA ARG A 25 -18.80 -14.03 29.34
C ARG A 25 -20.25 -13.75 28.98
N ARG A 26 -20.76 -14.42 27.94
CA ARG A 26 -22.19 -14.49 27.67
C ARG A 26 -22.90 -15.19 28.82
N VAL A 27 -24.20 -14.93 28.96
CA VAL A 27 -25.09 -15.59 29.93
C VAL A 27 -25.01 -17.12 29.83
N ASP A 28 -24.77 -17.65 28.62
CA ASP A 28 -24.61 -19.07 28.32
C ASP A 28 -23.20 -19.64 28.65
N GLY A 29 -22.32 -18.85 29.27
CA GLY A 29 -20.94 -19.24 29.61
C GLY A 29 -19.94 -19.16 28.44
N GLY A 30 -20.39 -18.89 27.23
CA GLY A 30 -19.55 -18.70 26.04
C GLY A 30 -18.77 -17.38 26.02
N ALA A 31 -17.62 -17.36 25.32
CA ALA A 31 -16.85 -16.13 25.12
C ALA A 31 -17.63 -15.10 24.29
N TYR A 32 -17.60 -13.82 24.69
CA TYR A 32 -18.07 -12.75 23.82
C TYR A 32 -17.19 -12.68 22.57
N ARG A 33 -17.80 -12.51 21.40
CA ARG A 33 -17.07 -12.49 20.13
C ARG A 33 -17.14 -11.11 19.51
N LEU A 34 -15.98 -10.48 19.36
CA LEU A 34 -15.84 -9.19 18.72
C LEU A 34 -15.90 -9.37 17.19
N PRO A 35 -16.73 -8.60 16.47
CA PRO A 35 -16.75 -8.68 15.02
C PRO A 35 -15.47 -8.07 14.43
N VAL A 36 -14.94 -8.68 13.36
CA VAL A 36 -13.63 -8.33 12.80
C VAL A 36 -13.55 -6.90 12.24
N TRP A 37 -14.68 -6.28 11.87
CA TRP A 37 -14.69 -4.88 11.48
C TRP A 37 -14.19 -3.94 12.58
N VAL A 38 -14.31 -4.30 13.86
CA VAL A 38 -13.87 -3.44 14.97
C VAL A 38 -12.34 -3.30 14.98
N PRO A 39 -11.53 -4.38 15.12
CA PRO A 39 -10.08 -4.23 15.08
C PRO A 39 -9.58 -3.73 13.73
N ALA A 40 -10.19 -4.15 12.61
CA ALA A 40 -9.82 -3.66 11.29
C ALA A 40 -10.07 -2.14 11.15
N GLY A 41 -11.23 -1.67 11.62
CA GLY A 41 -11.59 -0.26 11.63
C GLY A 41 -10.70 0.56 12.55
N LEU A 42 -10.34 0.02 13.72
CA LEU A 42 -9.38 0.65 14.62
C LEU A 42 -8.01 0.80 13.96
N CYS A 43 -7.48 -0.23 13.27
CA CYS A 43 -6.22 -0.11 12.54
C CYS A 43 -6.26 1.02 11.49
N ILE A 44 -7.31 1.07 10.65
CA ILE A 44 -7.47 2.12 9.64
C ILE A 44 -7.56 3.50 10.31
N PHE A 45 -8.41 3.63 11.33
CA PHE A 45 -8.62 4.89 12.04
C PHE A 45 -7.31 5.38 12.68
N THR A 46 -6.58 4.50 13.37
CA THR A 46 -5.32 4.86 14.00
C THR A 46 -4.29 5.30 12.97
N GLY A 47 -4.16 4.61 11.83
CA GLY A 47 -3.22 5.03 10.80
C GLY A 47 -3.56 6.41 10.19
N TYR A 48 -4.83 6.71 9.91
CA TYR A 48 -5.22 8.04 9.45
C TYR A 48 -5.11 9.12 10.53
N LEU A 49 -5.44 8.79 11.78
CA LEU A 49 -5.28 9.70 12.91
C LEU A 49 -3.81 10.06 13.07
N MET A 50 -2.92 9.06 12.99
CA MET A 50 -1.50 9.27 13.01
C MET A 50 -1.09 10.21 11.85
N GLN A 51 -1.51 9.94 10.59
CA GLN A 51 -1.26 10.83 9.44
C GLN A 51 -1.62 12.28 9.70
N PHE A 52 -2.82 12.49 10.24
CA PHE A 52 -3.29 13.81 10.62
C PHE A 52 -2.42 14.43 11.72
N LEU A 53 -2.10 13.68 12.77
CA LEU A 53 -1.29 14.17 13.88
C LEU A 53 0.09 14.63 13.42
N TRP A 54 0.79 13.87 12.58
CA TRP A 54 2.11 14.31 12.13
C TRP A 54 2.04 15.43 11.11
N PHE A 55 1.03 15.49 10.26
CA PHE A 55 0.96 16.58 9.27
C PHE A 55 0.46 17.90 9.88
N ALA A 56 -0.60 17.84 10.69
CA ALA A 56 -1.33 19.03 11.14
C ALA A 56 -1.01 19.46 12.58
N TRP A 57 -0.66 18.53 13.48
CA TRP A 57 -0.48 18.83 14.90
C TRP A 57 1.00 18.89 15.32
N ARG A 58 1.78 17.86 15.01
CA ARG A 58 3.21 17.71 15.33
C ARG A 58 4.05 17.42 14.09
N PRO A 59 4.17 18.37 13.14
CA PRO A 59 5.07 18.24 11.99
C PRO A 59 6.54 18.09 12.40
N ASP A 60 6.91 18.61 13.58
CA ASP A 60 8.24 18.43 14.17
C ASP A 60 8.58 16.97 14.52
N LEU A 61 7.56 16.12 14.71
CA LEU A 61 7.74 14.70 15.00
C LEU A 61 7.60 13.81 13.75
N PHE A 62 7.34 14.39 12.57
CA PHE A 62 7.07 13.64 11.36
C PHE A 62 8.21 12.68 11.00
N ASP A 63 9.45 13.13 11.18
CA ASP A 63 10.63 12.34 10.86
C ASP A 63 11.14 11.48 12.03
N LYS A 64 10.61 11.70 13.23
CA LYS A 64 11.07 11.01 14.46
C LYS A 64 10.68 9.53 14.52
N GLU A 65 9.59 9.17 13.86
CA GLU A 65 9.21 7.77 13.68
C GLU A 65 10.30 6.99 12.95
N TYR A 66 10.95 7.60 11.95
CA TYR A 66 11.93 6.91 11.13
C TYR A 66 13.26 6.63 11.83
N GLU A 67 13.59 7.42 12.86
CA GLU A 67 14.77 7.15 13.70
C GLU A 67 14.64 5.77 14.36
N ILE A 68 13.42 5.29 14.64
CA ILE A 68 13.15 4.02 15.35
C ILE A 68 13.27 2.79 14.42
N HIS A 69 13.23 2.98 13.10
CA HIS A 69 13.39 1.87 12.15
C HIS A 69 14.85 1.42 12.06
N THR A 70 15.05 0.12 11.87
CA THR A 70 16.40 -0.44 11.71
C THR A 70 17.00 -0.03 10.37
N GLY A 71 18.26 0.39 10.37
CA GLY A 71 18.97 0.75 9.14
C GLY A 71 19.39 -0.50 8.38
N LEU A 72 18.45 -1.14 7.66
CA LEU A 72 18.62 -2.46 7.01
C LEU A 72 19.96 -2.67 6.27
N TYR A 73 20.57 -1.60 5.73
CA TYR A 73 21.79 -1.68 4.93
C TYR A 73 22.95 -0.81 5.44
N TYR A 74 22.72 0.03 6.45
CA TYR A 74 23.65 1.13 6.77
C TYR A 74 24.00 1.25 8.25
N THR A 75 23.17 0.70 9.15
CA THR A 75 23.48 0.68 10.58
C THR A 75 23.22 -0.70 11.17
N PRO A 76 24.04 -1.17 12.12
CA PRO A 76 23.86 -2.47 12.79
C PRO A 76 22.68 -2.50 13.78
N GLY A 77 21.74 -1.54 13.69
CA GLY A 77 20.64 -1.35 14.65
C GLY A 77 19.69 -0.24 14.21
N ILE A 78 19.34 0.64 15.15
CA ILE A 78 18.52 1.86 14.92
C ILE A 78 19.19 2.72 13.83
N ASN A 79 18.40 3.33 12.94
CA ASN A 79 18.91 4.11 11.81
C ASN A 79 19.43 5.49 12.25
N SER A 80 20.66 5.55 12.76
CA SER A 80 21.35 6.79 13.13
C SER A 80 21.83 7.63 11.94
N GLN A 81 21.63 7.17 10.70
CA GLN A 81 22.06 7.85 9.47
C GLN A 81 20.86 8.18 8.55
N TYR A 82 19.68 8.35 9.14
CA TYR A 82 18.42 8.52 8.40
C TYR A 82 18.43 9.73 7.44
N GLU A 83 19.01 10.87 7.84
CA GLU A 83 19.09 12.08 6.99
C GLU A 83 19.77 11.80 5.64
N THR A 84 20.73 10.88 5.61
CA THR A 84 21.48 10.49 4.41
C THR A 84 20.91 9.27 3.70
N HIS A 85 20.24 8.38 4.43
CA HIS A 85 19.76 7.08 3.94
C HIS A 85 18.34 6.79 4.45
N HIS A 86 17.35 7.41 3.80
CA HIS A 86 15.95 7.29 4.15
C HIS A 86 15.30 6.06 3.50
N THR A 87 14.58 5.26 4.29
CA THR A 87 13.57 4.31 3.78
C THR A 87 12.21 4.82 4.22
N PRO A 88 11.28 5.16 3.31
CA PRO A 88 9.97 5.70 3.68
C PRO A 88 9.00 4.58 4.09
N ALA A 89 9.40 3.74 5.03
CA ALA A 89 8.50 2.81 5.70
C ALA A 89 7.90 3.55 6.90
N ARG A 90 6.58 3.52 7.06
CA ARG A 90 5.88 4.16 8.18
C ARG A 90 4.77 3.26 8.73
N ASP A 91 4.53 3.36 10.04
CA ASP A 91 3.57 2.53 10.76
C ASP A 91 2.12 2.93 10.47
N ASP A 92 1.82 4.20 10.13
CA ASP A 92 0.48 4.59 9.68
C ASP A 92 0.06 3.85 8.41
N ILE A 93 0.94 3.83 7.41
CA ILE A 93 0.64 3.19 6.13
C ILE A 93 0.45 1.69 6.37
N TYR A 94 1.29 1.10 7.23
CA TYR A 94 1.15 -0.29 7.64
C TYR A 94 -0.21 -0.56 8.29
N LEU A 95 -0.64 0.25 9.27
CA LEU A 95 -1.93 0.09 9.97
C LEU A 95 -3.13 0.25 9.02
N ILE A 96 -3.07 1.22 8.09
CA ILE A 96 -4.10 1.41 7.07
C ILE A 96 -4.19 0.17 6.19
N LEU A 97 -3.06 -0.34 5.70
CA LEU A 97 -3.03 -1.53 4.82
C LEU A 97 -3.52 -2.78 5.55
N VAL A 98 -3.05 -3.04 6.77
CA VAL A 98 -3.48 -4.20 7.58
C VAL A 98 -4.99 -4.16 7.82
N GLY A 99 -5.53 -3.01 8.23
CA GLY A 99 -6.96 -2.86 8.43
C GLY A 99 -7.75 -3.04 7.14
N PHE A 100 -7.29 -2.44 6.03
CA PHE A 100 -7.94 -2.56 4.72
C PHE A 100 -7.95 -3.99 4.19
N PHE A 101 -6.81 -4.70 4.21
CA PHE A 101 -6.75 -6.09 3.77
C PHE A 101 -7.56 -7.00 4.69
N THR A 102 -7.59 -6.73 5.99
CA THR A 102 -8.46 -7.47 6.92
C THR A 102 -9.93 -7.32 6.52
N PHE A 103 -10.37 -6.11 6.16
CA PHE A 103 -11.72 -5.89 5.63
C PHE A 103 -11.97 -6.63 4.32
N LEU A 104 -11.05 -6.50 3.36
CA LEU A 104 -11.15 -7.13 2.05
C LEU A 104 -11.29 -8.65 2.15
N GLU A 105 -10.49 -9.29 3.02
CA GLU A 105 -10.52 -10.73 3.22
C GLU A 105 -11.74 -11.21 4.03
N SER A 106 -12.33 -10.32 4.84
CA SER A 106 -13.46 -10.68 5.73
C SER A 106 -14.84 -10.54 5.07
N TYR A 107 -15.02 -9.61 4.12
CA TYR A 107 -16.34 -9.21 3.62
C TYR A 107 -16.52 -9.40 2.12
N ASP A 108 -17.56 -10.14 1.74
CA ASP A 108 -17.95 -10.39 0.35
C ASP A 108 -18.22 -9.13 -0.46
N ILE A 109 -18.86 -8.13 0.17
CA ILE A 109 -19.25 -6.89 -0.51
C ILE A 109 -18.00 -6.18 -1.07
N LEU A 110 -16.91 -6.17 -0.31
CA LEU A 110 -15.64 -5.58 -0.75
C LEU A 110 -15.00 -6.42 -1.83
N GLN A 111 -14.97 -7.75 -1.67
CA GLN A 111 -14.44 -8.65 -2.70
C GLN A 111 -15.19 -8.49 -4.03
N GLN A 112 -16.53 -8.42 -3.98
CA GLN A 112 -17.37 -8.20 -5.17
C GLN A 112 -17.08 -6.85 -5.82
N PHE A 113 -16.91 -5.79 -5.03
CA PHE A 113 -16.54 -4.47 -5.54
C PHE A 113 -15.18 -4.51 -6.26
N PHE A 114 -14.16 -5.11 -5.66
CA PHE A 114 -12.81 -5.21 -6.24
C PHE A 114 -12.68 -6.26 -7.35
N GLN A 115 -13.62 -7.20 -7.46
CA GLN A 115 -13.71 -8.14 -8.58
C GLN A 115 -14.25 -7.50 -9.88
N ASN A 116 -14.59 -6.21 -9.86
CA ASN A 116 -14.93 -5.50 -11.08
C ASN A 116 -13.78 -5.57 -12.10
N ARG A 117 -14.13 -5.81 -13.37
CA ARG A 117 -13.18 -5.90 -14.50
C ARG A 117 -12.20 -4.74 -14.56
N LEU A 118 -12.63 -3.53 -14.21
CA LEU A 118 -11.76 -2.36 -14.19
C LEU A 118 -10.67 -2.48 -13.11
N PHE A 119 -11.04 -2.83 -11.88
CA PHE A 119 -10.06 -2.99 -10.79
C PHE A 119 -9.15 -4.18 -11.02
N LEU A 120 -9.67 -5.29 -11.55
CA LEU A 120 -8.83 -6.43 -11.97
C LEU A 120 -7.86 -6.05 -13.08
N TYR A 121 -8.31 -5.24 -14.06
CA TYR A 121 -7.47 -4.74 -15.14
C TYR A 121 -6.32 -3.88 -14.62
N LEU A 122 -6.60 -2.95 -13.70
CA LEU A 122 -5.61 -2.09 -13.07
C LEU A 122 -4.68 -2.89 -12.13
N GLY A 123 -5.24 -3.82 -11.36
CA GLY A 123 -4.51 -4.68 -10.44
C GLY A 123 -3.47 -5.55 -11.14
N ARG A 124 -3.81 -6.13 -12.30
CA ARG A 124 -2.88 -6.90 -13.15
C ARG A 124 -1.70 -6.09 -13.68
N ARG A 125 -1.78 -4.76 -13.66
CA ARG A 125 -0.75 -3.83 -14.11
C ARG A 125 -0.14 -3.04 -12.97
N SER A 126 -0.53 -3.33 -11.72
CA SER A 126 -0.14 -2.54 -10.56
C SER A 126 1.38 -2.46 -10.39
N LEU A 127 2.10 -3.56 -10.65
CA LEU A 127 3.56 -3.59 -10.63
C LEU A 127 4.16 -2.70 -11.73
N SER A 128 3.67 -2.83 -12.96
CA SER A 128 4.05 -1.94 -14.06
C SER A 128 3.79 -0.46 -13.75
N TYR A 129 2.63 -0.12 -13.19
CA TYR A 129 2.31 1.24 -12.74
C TYR A 129 3.29 1.73 -11.69
N PHE A 130 3.57 0.91 -10.68
CA PHE A 130 4.51 1.26 -9.61
C PHE A 130 5.92 1.58 -10.12
N LEU A 131 6.43 0.80 -11.07
CA LEU A 131 7.79 0.97 -11.60
C LEU A 131 7.90 2.11 -12.62
N ILE A 132 6.90 2.28 -13.49
CA ILE A 132 6.97 3.25 -14.59
C ILE A 132 6.53 4.65 -14.18
N GLN A 133 5.60 4.78 -13.24
CA GLN A 133 5.03 6.09 -12.84
C GLN A 133 6.12 7.09 -12.43
N SER A 134 6.95 6.74 -11.44
CA SER A 134 7.98 7.64 -10.90
C SER A 134 9.02 8.00 -11.96
N THR A 135 9.47 7.00 -12.74
CA THR A 135 10.43 7.16 -13.82
C THR A 135 9.92 8.14 -14.88
N MET A 136 8.66 8.02 -15.33
CA MET A 136 8.10 8.90 -16.35
C MET A 136 7.82 10.32 -15.83
N ILE A 137 7.36 10.45 -14.58
CA ILE A 137 7.20 11.77 -13.95
C ILE A 137 8.55 12.50 -13.91
N TYR A 138 9.63 11.80 -13.54
CA TYR A 138 10.96 12.39 -13.47
C TYR A 138 11.50 12.78 -14.87
N LEU A 139 11.39 11.88 -15.85
CA LEU A 139 11.96 12.10 -17.17
C LEU A 139 11.18 13.12 -18.01
N VAL A 140 9.85 13.09 -17.94
CA VAL A 140 8.98 13.91 -18.80
C VAL A 140 8.29 15.00 -18.00
N GLY A 141 7.66 14.66 -16.87
CA GLY A 141 6.90 15.60 -16.06
C GLY A 141 7.74 16.78 -15.55
N ILE A 142 8.84 16.49 -14.87
CA ILE A 142 9.73 17.52 -14.30
C ILE A 142 10.35 18.38 -15.40
N LYS A 143 10.84 17.78 -16.49
CA LYS A 143 11.39 18.53 -17.63
C LYS A 143 10.37 19.45 -18.28
N THR A 144 9.13 18.97 -18.45
CA THR A 144 8.03 19.77 -18.99
C THR A 144 7.74 20.94 -18.06
N PHE A 145 7.63 20.70 -16.76
CA PHE A 145 7.42 21.76 -15.76
C PHE A 145 8.52 22.83 -15.80
N GLN A 146 9.78 22.40 -15.77
CA GLN A 146 10.94 23.31 -15.80
C GLN A 146 10.98 24.14 -17.09
N HIS A 147 10.67 23.53 -18.24
CA HIS A 147 10.64 24.21 -19.52
C HIS A 147 9.53 25.27 -19.57
N LEU A 148 8.34 24.98 -19.06
CA LEU A 148 7.22 25.94 -19.06
C LEU A 148 7.51 27.13 -18.13
N LEU A 149 8.13 26.87 -16.98
CA LEU A 149 8.54 27.92 -16.04
C LEU A 149 9.63 28.81 -16.64
N ALA A 150 10.59 28.22 -17.36
CA ALA A 150 11.64 28.97 -18.08
C ALA A 150 11.06 29.87 -19.19
N ASN A 151 9.90 29.52 -19.75
CA ASN A 151 9.18 30.32 -20.74
C ASN A 151 8.14 31.27 -20.11
N HIS A 152 8.27 31.60 -18.83
CA HIS A 152 7.42 32.55 -18.11
C HIS A 152 5.93 32.18 -18.05
N ILE A 153 5.58 30.91 -18.18
CA ILE A 153 4.21 30.44 -17.90
C ILE A 153 3.97 30.47 -16.39
N SER A 154 2.72 30.74 -15.98
CA SER A 154 2.34 30.74 -14.58
C SER A 154 2.64 29.39 -13.91
N TYR A 155 3.01 29.42 -12.62
CA TYR A 155 3.33 28.21 -11.86
C TYR A 155 2.17 27.20 -11.89
N SER A 156 0.94 27.67 -11.65
CA SER A 156 -0.27 26.82 -11.68
C SER A 156 -0.51 26.20 -13.06
N GLY A 157 -0.32 26.97 -14.14
CA GLY A 157 -0.42 26.45 -15.50
C GLY A 157 0.63 25.38 -15.78
N SER A 158 1.87 25.61 -15.35
CA SER A 158 2.97 24.67 -15.52
C SER A 158 2.73 23.35 -14.77
N VAL A 159 2.19 23.40 -13.53
CA VAL A 159 1.81 22.21 -12.76
C VAL A 159 0.71 21.43 -13.47
N MET A 160 -0.33 22.11 -13.96
CA MET A 160 -1.44 21.45 -14.66
C MET A 160 -0.97 20.74 -15.93
N VAL A 161 -0.16 21.42 -16.76
CA VAL A 161 0.38 20.83 -17.99
C VAL A 161 1.31 19.66 -17.67
N ALA A 162 2.18 19.78 -16.65
CA ALA A 162 3.06 18.69 -16.24
C ALA A 162 2.28 17.46 -15.73
N LEU A 163 1.17 17.67 -14.99
CA LEU A 163 0.28 16.59 -14.55
C LEU A 163 -0.38 15.89 -15.75
N ILE A 164 -0.98 16.65 -16.66
CA ILE A 164 -1.64 16.10 -17.85
C ILE A 164 -0.64 15.33 -18.71
N THR A 165 0.54 15.90 -18.93
CA THR A 165 1.61 15.27 -19.73
C THR A 165 2.09 13.97 -19.06
N SER A 166 2.27 13.98 -17.74
CA SER A 166 2.67 12.78 -17.00
C SER A 166 1.61 11.69 -17.12
N LEU A 167 0.33 11.99 -16.92
CA LEU A 167 -0.75 11.02 -17.07
C LEU A 167 -0.83 10.45 -18.49
N ALA A 168 -0.71 11.31 -19.51
CA ALA A 168 -0.75 10.92 -20.91
C ALA A 168 0.39 9.98 -21.30
N VAL A 169 1.58 10.14 -20.70
CA VAL A 169 2.76 9.30 -20.99
C VAL A 169 2.78 8.03 -20.15
N ILE A 170 2.38 8.10 -18.87
CA ILE A 170 2.43 6.95 -17.96
C ILE A 170 1.54 5.81 -18.47
N ILE A 171 0.29 6.10 -18.85
CA ILE A 171 -0.68 5.06 -19.26
C ILE A 171 -0.14 4.18 -20.40
N PRO A 172 0.30 4.72 -21.57
CA PRO A 172 0.83 3.88 -22.64
C PRO A 172 2.16 3.22 -22.27
N MET A 173 3.04 3.90 -21.52
CA MET A 173 4.32 3.33 -21.12
C MET A 173 4.16 2.15 -20.16
N VAL A 174 3.18 2.21 -19.27
CA VAL A 174 2.81 1.09 -18.39
C VAL A 174 2.31 -0.09 -19.21
N GLU A 175 1.44 0.12 -20.21
CA GLU A 175 0.97 -0.97 -21.06
C GLU A 175 2.11 -1.59 -21.88
N LEU A 176 3.05 -0.75 -22.36
CA LEU A 176 4.23 -1.21 -23.07
C LEU A 176 5.13 -2.07 -22.17
N PHE A 177 5.44 -1.59 -20.96
CA PHE A 177 6.25 -2.33 -19.99
C PHE A 177 5.57 -3.64 -19.55
N TYR A 178 4.26 -3.60 -19.31
CA TYR A 178 3.48 -4.77 -18.94
C TYR A 178 3.59 -5.88 -20.01
N ARG A 179 3.41 -5.52 -21.29
CA ARG A 179 3.44 -6.50 -22.39
C ARG A 179 4.83 -6.96 -22.77
N LEU A 180 5.83 -6.08 -22.71
CA LEU A 180 7.19 -6.38 -23.18
C LEU A 180 8.09 -6.95 -22.09
N VAL A 181 7.82 -6.64 -20.82
CA VAL A 181 8.70 -7.01 -19.70
C VAL A 181 7.97 -7.91 -18.72
N GLU A 182 6.83 -7.47 -18.16
CA GLU A 182 6.17 -8.20 -17.07
C GLU A 182 5.62 -9.56 -17.54
N GLN A 183 4.80 -9.58 -18.59
CA GLN A 183 4.23 -10.83 -19.12
C GLN A 183 5.28 -11.85 -19.58
N PRO A 184 6.32 -11.48 -20.37
CA PRO A 184 7.36 -12.42 -20.75
C PRO A 184 8.17 -12.93 -19.56
N SER A 185 8.40 -12.09 -18.55
CA SER A 185 9.13 -12.48 -17.33
C SER A 185 8.37 -13.51 -16.52
N GLU A 186 7.05 -13.37 -16.38
CA GLU A 186 6.19 -14.36 -15.71
C GLU A 186 6.24 -15.71 -16.44
N LEU A 187 6.11 -15.70 -17.77
CA LEU A 187 6.21 -16.91 -18.59
C LEU A 187 7.58 -17.58 -18.48
N PHE A 188 8.66 -16.78 -18.50
CA PHE A 188 10.02 -17.28 -18.34
C PHE A 188 10.23 -17.90 -16.95
N ALA A 189 9.75 -17.25 -15.89
CA ALA A 189 9.85 -17.75 -14.53
C ALA A 189 9.16 -19.12 -14.36
N HIS A 190 7.96 -19.29 -14.94
CA HIS A 190 7.27 -20.57 -14.93
C HIS A 190 8.04 -21.67 -15.67
N LYS A 191 8.60 -21.35 -16.85
CA LYS A 191 9.40 -22.32 -17.61
C LYS A 191 10.69 -22.69 -16.88
N PHE A 192 11.36 -21.72 -16.28
CA PHE A 192 12.59 -21.94 -15.51
C PHE A 192 12.33 -22.78 -14.26
N TYR A 193 11.25 -22.52 -13.53
CA TYR A 193 10.84 -23.36 -12.41
C TYR A 193 10.60 -24.80 -12.84
N ASN A 194 9.82 -25.01 -13.91
CA ASN A 194 9.54 -26.35 -14.43
C ASN A 194 10.83 -27.07 -14.86
N PHE A 195 11.80 -26.36 -15.43
CA PHE A 195 13.11 -26.92 -15.77
C PHE A 195 13.90 -27.37 -14.54
N LEU A 196 13.88 -26.59 -13.44
CA LEU A 196 14.59 -26.95 -12.21
C LEU A 196 13.95 -28.13 -11.47
N THR A 197 12.64 -28.35 -11.62
CA THR A 197 11.91 -29.43 -10.94
C THR A 197 11.74 -30.70 -11.78
N SER A 198 12.22 -30.70 -13.03
CA SER A 198 12.22 -31.86 -13.93
C SER A 198 13.52 -32.65 -13.82
#